data_AF-A0AAN4PIX7-F1
#
_entry.id   AF-A0AAN4PIX7-F1
#
_cell.length_a   1.000
_cell.length_b   1.000
_cell.length_c   1.000
_cell.angle_alpha   90.00
_cell.angle_beta   90.00
_cell.angle_gamma   90.00
#
_symmetry.space_group_name_H-M   'P 1'
#
loop_
_entity.id
_entity.type
_entity.pdbx_description
1 polymer ?
#
loop_
_entity_poly.entity_id
_entity_poly.type
_entity_poly.pdbx_seq_one_letter_code
_entity_poly.pdbx_strand_id
1 'polypeptide(L)'
;MPTLSKSLRGQPKAAILAKRDKFVDDLDDIYNKLLDTPDEYIDPESYENFKISCNHLYLYRGDDGREQANFERYFSPMSVNELQSYPINEDDKDTMEDLQLEQTLWKEHRSLDDRRLDDARKLLTSNEYQDHTVIPVQVLSFMGDKQAQLLQAYFGDKGLIIYKSHLLSFQDPEAAEKSMEFLLQFMAGKLVGSTAVTNFYF
;
A
#
# COMPACT_ATOMS: atom_id res chain seq x y z
N MET A 1 -9.45 23.27 -0.34
CA MET A 1 -9.89 21.88 -0.05
C MET A 1 -9.40 21.53 1.36
N PRO A 2 -10.28 21.30 2.35
CA PRO A 2 -9.83 20.89 3.66
C PRO A 2 -9.36 19.44 3.58
N THR A 3 -8.08 19.22 3.82
CA THR A 3 -7.48 17.89 4.00
C THR A 3 -8.15 17.20 5.20
N LEU A 4 -8.58 15.95 5.01
CA LEU A 4 -9.23 15.11 6.04
C LEU A 4 -8.49 15.07 7.39
N SER A 5 -7.17 15.33 7.39
CA SER A 5 -6.34 15.42 8.60
C SER A 5 -6.72 16.54 9.58
N LYS A 6 -7.39 17.61 9.13
CA LYS A 6 -7.91 18.65 10.05
C LYS A 6 -9.29 18.30 10.63
N SER A 7 -10.03 17.38 10.02
CA SER A 7 -11.42 17.10 10.40
C SER A 7 -11.56 16.24 11.67
N LEU A 8 -10.53 15.49 12.04
CA LEU A 8 -10.59 14.51 13.13
C LEU A 8 -10.06 15.02 14.48
N ARG A 9 -9.31 16.15 14.51
CA ARG A 9 -8.76 16.71 15.76
C ARG A 9 -9.80 17.22 16.77
N GLY A 10 -11.09 17.05 16.49
CA GLY A 10 -12.20 17.40 17.38
C GLY A 10 -13.35 16.40 17.40
N GLN A 11 -13.20 15.20 16.80
CA GLN A 11 -14.26 14.18 16.86
C GLN A 11 -14.19 13.40 18.19
N PRO A 12 -15.34 13.09 18.82
CA PRO A 12 -15.37 12.26 20.02
C PRO A 12 -14.75 10.88 19.75
N LYS A 13 -13.93 10.37 20.67
CA LYS A 13 -13.31 9.03 20.59
C LYS A 13 -14.29 7.91 20.20
N ALA A 14 -15.55 8.02 20.63
CA ALA A 14 -16.61 7.08 20.27
C ALA A 14 -16.94 7.05 18.77
N ALA A 15 -16.88 8.18 18.07
CA ALA A 15 -17.15 8.25 16.63
C ALA A 15 -16.04 7.59 15.79
N ILE A 16 -14.79 7.72 16.24
CA ILE A 16 -13.63 7.06 15.63
C ILE A 16 -13.73 5.54 15.78
N LEU A 17 -14.08 5.06 16.97
CA LEU A 17 -14.28 3.63 17.24
C LEU A 17 -15.42 3.05 16.41
N ALA A 18 -16.60 3.69 16.40
CA ALA A 18 -17.74 3.24 15.60
C ALA A 18 -17.43 3.17 14.09
N LYS A 19 -16.57 4.07 13.59
CA LYS A 19 -16.12 4.04 12.20
C LYS A 19 -15.21 2.84 11.92
N ARG A 20 -14.33 2.48 12.84
CA ARG A 20 -13.46 1.29 12.72
C ARG A 20 -14.26 0.00 12.76
N ASP A 21 -15.20 -0.12 13.69
CA ASP A 21 -16.04 -1.32 13.81
C ASP A 21 -16.79 -1.55 12.49
N LYS A 22 -17.36 -0.49 11.91
CA LYS A 22 -17.99 -0.57 10.59
C LYS A 22 -17.02 -1.04 9.49
N PHE A 23 -15.77 -0.59 9.49
CA PHE A 23 -14.78 -1.03 8.49
C PHE A 23 -14.40 -2.49 8.65
N VAL A 24 -14.33 -2.99 9.88
CA VAL A 24 -14.11 -4.42 10.15
C VAL A 24 -15.31 -5.22 9.65
N ASP A 25 -16.54 -4.79 9.96
CA ASP A 25 -17.76 -5.45 9.48
C ASP A 25 -17.82 -5.48 7.95
N ASP A 26 -17.54 -4.35 7.28
CA ASP A 26 -17.55 -4.28 5.82
C ASP A 26 -16.44 -5.18 5.20
N LEU A 27 -15.28 -5.32 5.84
CA LEU A 27 -14.21 -6.23 5.39
C LEU A 27 -14.59 -7.70 5.55
N ASP A 28 -15.18 -8.06 6.70
CA ASP A 28 -15.67 -9.41 6.94
C ASP A 28 -16.78 -9.78 5.93
N ASP A 29 -17.68 -8.84 5.60
CA ASP A 29 -18.69 -9.00 4.56
C ASP A 29 -18.07 -9.27 3.18
N ILE A 30 -17.01 -8.53 2.81
CA ILE A 30 -16.28 -8.75 1.55
C ILE A 30 -15.66 -10.15 1.56
N TYR A 31 -14.95 -10.51 2.63
CA TYR A 31 -14.29 -11.80 2.76
C TYR A 31 -15.27 -12.97 2.64
N ASN A 32 -16.39 -12.92 3.35
CA ASN A 32 -17.42 -13.97 3.30
C ASN A 32 -18.03 -14.10 1.91
N LYS A 33 -18.33 -12.99 1.23
CA LYS A 33 -18.81 -13.02 -0.16
C LYS A 33 -17.78 -13.64 -1.11
N LEU A 34 -16.50 -13.37 -0.91
CA LEU A 34 -15.43 -13.95 -1.71
C LEU A 34 -15.27 -15.45 -1.48
N LEU A 35 -15.44 -15.93 -0.24
CA LEU A 35 -15.48 -17.37 0.05
C LEU A 35 -16.61 -18.09 -0.69
N ASP A 36 -17.75 -17.43 -0.86
CA ASP A 36 -18.90 -17.96 -1.59
C ASP A 36 -18.80 -17.80 -3.11
N THR A 37 -17.79 -17.06 -3.61
CA THR A 37 -17.61 -16.82 -5.05
C THR A 37 -16.83 -17.98 -5.67
N PRO A 38 -17.37 -18.65 -6.71
CA PRO A 38 -16.72 -19.80 -7.33
C PRO A 38 -15.55 -19.39 -8.24
N ASP A 39 -15.52 -18.14 -8.70
CA ASP A 39 -14.52 -17.61 -9.60
C ASP A 39 -13.29 -17.09 -8.85
N GLU A 40 -12.11 -17.46 -9.33
CA GLU A 40 -10.82 -17.00 -8.78
C GLU A 40 -10.55 -15.51 -9.06
N TYR A 41 -11.37 -14.88 -9.90
CA TYR A 41 -11.25 -13.49 -10.32
C TYR A 41 -12.55 -12.74 -10.09
N ILE A 42 -12.44 -11.56 -9.48
CA ILE A 42 -13.56 -10.63 -9.38
C ILE A 42 -13.57 -9.79 -10.66
N ASP A 43 -14.64 -9.91 -11.44
CA ASP A 43 -14.81 -9.08 -12.63
C ASP A 43 -15.14 -7.62 -12.24
N PRO A 44 -14.79 -6.62 -13.08
CA PRO A 44 -15.08 -5.23 -12.77
C PRO A 44 -16.56 -4.87 -12.61
N GLU A 45 -17.48 -5.61 -13.23
CA GLU A 45 -18.93 -5.38 -13.10
C GLU A 45 -19.41 -5.79 -11.70
N SER A 46 -18.74 -6.77 -11.08
CA SER A 46 -19.00 -7.21 -9.72
C SER A 46 -18.41 -6.32 -8.63
N TYR A 47 -17.52 -5.37 -8.94
CA TYR A 47 -16.86 -4.53 -7.92
C TYR A 47 -17.83 -3.78 -7.01
N GLU A 48 -18.94 -3.27 -7.54
CA GLU A 48 -19.95 -2.58 -6.73
C GLU A 48 -20.58 -3.51 -5.68
N ASN A 49 -20.77 -4.80 -6.01
CA ASN A 49 -21.33 -5.79 -5.08
C ASN A 49 -20.42 -6.06 -3.87
N PHE A 50 -19.11 -5.89 -4.07
CA PHE A 50 -18.08 -5.98 -3.02
C PHE A 50 -17.72 -4.63 -2.41
N LYS A 51 -18.38 -3.53 -2.80
CA LYS A 51 -18.01 -2.16 -2.40
C LYS A 51 -16.52 -1.87 -2.69
N ILE A 52 -16.00 -2.41 -3.80
CA ILE A 52 -14.63 -2.20 -4.26
C ILE A 52 -14.64 -1.07 -5.30
N SER A 53 -13.68 -0.17 -5.22
CA SER A 53 -13.46 0.87 -6.22
C SER A 53 -12.02 0.83 -6.71
N CYS A 54 -11.83 0.40 -7.95
CA CYS A 54 -10.52 0.37 -8.61
C CYS A 54 -10.30 1.63 -9.44
N ASN A 55 -9.25 2.38 -9.14
CA ASN A 55 -8.91 3.65 -9.78
C ASN A 55 -7.49 3.61 -10.33
N HIS A 56 -7.22 4.43 -11.34
CA HIS A 56 -5.85 4.64 -11.81
C HIS A 56 -5.08 5.56 -10.87
N LEU A 57 -3.87 5.12 -10.53
CA LEU A 57 -2.87 5.90 -9.83
C LEU A 57 -2.18 6.82 -10.84
N TYR A 58 -2.64 8.07 -10.93
CA TYR A 58 -1.98 9.06 -11.76
C TYR A 58 -1.05 9.91 -10.90
N LEU A 59 0.22 9.90 -11.30
CA LEU A 59 1.29 10.64 -10.68
C LEU A 59 1.72 11.70 -11.70
N TYR A 60 1.40 12.96 -11.43
CA TYR A 60 1.78 14.08 -12.28
C TYR A 60 2.97 14.79 -11.67
N ARG A 61 3.95 15.18 -12.47
CA ARG A 61 5.09 15.95 -11.96
C ARG A 61 4.64 17.37 -11.65
N GLY A 62 4.74 17.79 -10.39
CA GLY A 62 4.52 19.16 -9.96
C GLY A 62 5.69 20.08 -10.28
N ASP A 63 5.48 21.39 -10.14
CA ASP A 63 6.50 22.43 -10.38
C ASP A 63 7.74 22.29 -9.49
N ASP A 64 7.63 21.61 -8.35
CA ASP A 64 8.72 21.27 -7.43
C ASP A 64 9.45 19.97 -7.79
N GLY A 65 9.13 19.38 -8.94
CA GLY A 65 9.71 18.12 -9.43
C GLY A 65 9.18 16.88 -8.73
N ARG A 66 8.28 17.01 -7.75
CA ARG A 66 7.68 15.88 -7.04
C ARG A 66 6.47 15.36 -7.78
N GLU A 67 6.27 14.05 -7.75
CA GLU A 67 5.02 13.46 -8.20
C GLU A 67 3.88 13.93 -7.27
N GLN A 68 2.78 14.36 -7.85
CA GLN A 68 1.52 14.72 -7.20
C GLN A 68 0.44 13.72 -7.60
N ALA A 69 -0.23 13.20 -6.58
CA ALA A 69 -1.31 12.24 -6.71
C ALA A 69 -2.65 12.94 -6.90
N ASN A 70 -3.54 12.35 -7.70
CA ASN A 70 -4.94 12.76 -7.84
C ASN A 70 -5.86 12.17 -6.75
N PHE A 71 -5.32 11.65 -5.65
CA PHE A 71 -6.04 10.93 -4.61
C PHE A 71 -5.52 11.20 -3.19
N GLU A 72 -6.18 10.66 -2.17
CA GLU A 72 -5.73 10.74 -0.78
C GLU A 72 -4.36 10.09 -0.58
N ARG A 73 -3.37 10.88 -0.16
CA ARG A 73 -1.99 10.40 -0.02
C ARG A 73 -1.73 9.85 1.37
N TYR A 74 -1.32 8.59 1.37
CA TYR A 74 -0.84 7.87 2.53
C TYR A 74 0.65 7.50 2.43
N PHE A 75 1.15 7.40 1.19
CA PHE A 75 2.54 7.17 0.86
C PHE A 75 3.02 8.29 -0.06
N SER A 76 4.19 8.85 0.25
CA SER A 76 4.87 9.80 -0.63
C SER A 76 6.14 9.14 -1.16
N PRO A 77 6.31 9.05 -2.49
CA PRO A 77 7.55 8.55 -3.05
C PRO A 77 8.72 9.47 -2.66
N MET A 78 9.89 8.87 -2.50
CA MET A 78 11.17 9.58 -2.48
C MET A 78 11.43 10.16 -3.87
N SER A 79 12.04 11.35 -3.95
CA SER A 79 12.41 11.89 -5.27
C SER A 79 13.59 11.13 -5.87
N VAL A 80 13.71 11.14 -7.21
CA VAL A 80 14.86 10.55 -7.92
C VAL A 80 16.20 11.10 -7.39
N ASN A 81 16.29 12.42 -7.17
CA ASN A 81 17.52 13.04 -6.67
C ASN A 81 17.88 12.57 -5.26
N GLU A 82 16.88 12.39 -4.39
CA GLU A 82 17.11 11.84 -3.05
C GLU A 82 17.52 10.37 -3.13
N LEU A 83 16.85 9.57 -3.97
CA LEU A 83 17.21 8.15 -4.17
C LEU A 83 18.67 8.01 -4.66
N GLN A 84 19.08 8.82 -5.63
CA GLN A 84 20.44 8.84 -6.16
C GLN A 84 21.50 9.31 -5.14
N SER A 85 21.08 9.96 -4.04
CA SER A 85 21.99 10.33 -2.95
C SER A 85 22.34 9.16 -2.02
N TYR A 86 21.66 8.01 -2.15
CA TYR A 86 21.92 6.77 -1.42
C TYR A 86 22.33 5.66 -2.40
N PRO A 87 23.57 5.69 -2.95
CA PRO A 87 24.02 4.64 -3.86
C PRO A 87 24.09 3.28 -3.13
N ILE A 88 23.69 2.22 -3.82
CA ILE A 88 23.87 0.85 -3.34
C ILE A 88 25.37 0.56 -3.27
N ASN A 89 25.85 0.15 -2.09
CA ASN A 89 27.24 -0.26 -1.90
C ASN A 89 27.36 -1.78 -2.09
N GLU A 90 27.74 -2.19 -3.30
CA GLU A 90 27.88 -3.62 -3.64
C GLU A 90 29.08 -4.30 -2.94
N ASP A 91 30.03 -3.53 -2.42
CA ASP A 91 31.20 -4.02 -1.69
C ASP A 91 30.95 -4.14 -0.18
N ASP A 92 29.76 -3.75 0.30
CA ASP A 92 29.40 -3.88 1.70
C ASP A 92 29.09 -5.33 2.05
N LYS A 93 29.98 -5.93 2.85
CA LYS A 93 29.87 -7.35 3.24
C LYS A 93 28.60 -7.64 4.02
N ASP A 94 28.21 -6.74 4.91
CA ASP A 94 27.02 -6.92 5.75
C ASP A 94 25.76 -6.91 4.87
N THR A 95 25.63 -5.96 3.95
CA THR A 95 24.55 -5.94 2.94
C THR A 95 24.50 -7.22 2.11
N MET A 96 25.66 -7.76 1.70
CA MET A 96 25.72 -8.98 0.89
C MET A 96 25.35 -10.24 1.69
N GLU A 97 25.72 -10.32 2.97
CA GLU A 97 25.32 -11.40 3.87
C GLU A 97 23.81 -11.37 4.13
N ASP A 98 23.23 -10.18 4.37
CA ASP A 98 21.79 -9.99 4.55
C ASP A 98 21.01 -10.38 3.29
N LEU A 99 21.48 -9.97 2.11
CA LEU A 99 20.86 -10.35 0.83
C LEU A 99 20.84 -11.88 0.62
N GLN A 100 21.92 -12.58 0.99
CA GLN A 100 21.98 -14.04 0.88
C GLN A 100 21.05 -14.74 1.88
N LEU A 101 20.95 -14.21 3.10
CA LEU A 101 20.03 -14.71 4.12
C LEU A 101 18.58 -14.56 3.66
N GLU A 102 18.20 -13.37 3.20
CA GLU A 102 16.86 -13.10 2.66
C GLU A 102 16.55 -14.04 1.48
N GLN A 103 17.44 -14.15 0.49
CA GLN A 103 17.24 -15.09 -0.63
C GLN A 103 17.03 -16.55 -0.18
N THR A 104 17.60 -16.94 0.96
CA THR A 104 17.40 -18.27 1.55
C THR A 104 16.02 -18.38 2.19
N LEU A 105 15.64 -17.42 3.04
CA LEU A 105 14.33 -17.36 3.70
C LEU A 105 13.16 -17.31 2.69
N TRP A 106 13.32 -16.54 1.62
CA TRP A 106 12.33 -16.44 0.54
C TRP A 106 12.14 -17.74 -0.24
N LYS A 107 13.16 -18.62 -0.31
CA LYS A 107 13.03 -19.95 -0.92
C LYS A 107 12.31 -20.93 -0.01
N GLU A 108 12.37 -20.74 1.30
CA GLU A 108 11.77 -21.61 2.31
C GLU A 108 10.30 -21.29 2.58
N HIS A 109 9.87 -20.02 2.44
CA HIS A 109 8.48 -19.62 2.64
C HIS A 109 7.62 -19.80 1.37
N ARG A 110 6.79 -20.86 1.35
CA ARG A 110 5.90 -21.18 0.22
C ARG A 110 4.39 -21.05 0.43
N SER A 111 3.88 -20.67 1.61
CA SER A 111 2.41 -20.53 1.77
C SER A 111 1.98 -19.33 2.62
N LEU A 112 0.93 -18.67 2.14
CA LEU A 112 0.05 -17.82 2.94
C LEU A 112 -0.89 -18.76 3.70
N ASP A 113 -0.99 -18.62 5.03
CA ASP A 113 -1.85 -19.40 5.94
C ASP A 113 -2.86 -18.43 6.59
N ASP A 114 -4.07 -18.93 6.88
CA ASP A 114 -5.21 -18.25 7.53
C ASP A 114 -4.86 -17.47 8.80
N ARG A 115 -3.78 -17.83 9.52
CA ARG A 115 -3.27 -17.09 10.70
C ARG A 115 -3.10 -15.58 10.48
N ARG A 116 -2.90 -15.14 9.24
CA ARG A 116 -2.69 -13.71 8.92
C ARG A 116 -3.95 -12.83 8.99
N LEU A 117 -5.16 -13.40 8.84
CA LEU A 117 -6.40 -12.63 8.97
C LEU A 117 -6.69 -12.25 10.42
N ASP A 118 -6.45 -13.17 11.36
CA ASP A 118 -6.57 -12.89 12.79
C ASP A 118 -5.56 -11.83 13.24
N ASP A 119 -4.33 -11.89 12.71
CA ASP A 119 -3.32 -10.86 12.97
C ASP A 119 -3.73 -9.50 12.41
N ALA A 120 -4.31 -9.45 11.20
CA ALA A 120 -4.82 -8.21 10.62
C ALA A 120 -5.99 -7.63 11.43
N ARG A 121 -6.94 -8.47 11.88
CA ARG A 121 -8.05 -8.07 12.76
C ARG A 121 -7.55 -7.57 14.12
N LYS A 122 -6.52 -8.20 14.68
CA LYS A 122 -5.88 -7.76 15.92
C LYS A 122 -5.18 -6.40 15.76
N LEU A 123 -4.56 -6.17 14.61
CA LEU A 123 -3.90 -4.90 14.30
C LEU A 123 -4.93 -3.77 14.12
N LEU A 124 -6.04 -4.05 13.40
CA LEU A 124 -7.20 -3.18 13.22
C LEU A 124 -7.98 -2.90 14.51
N THR A 125 -7.83 -3.70 15.56
CA THR A 125 -8.47 -3.51 16.87
C THR A 125 -7.49 -3.03 17.95
N SER A 126 -6.20 -2.91 17.62
CA SER A 126 -5.18 -2.49 18.58
C SER A 126 -5.27 -1.01 18.95
N ASN A 127 -4.92 -0.71 20.20
CA ASN A 127 -4.88 0.66 20.73
C ASN A 127 -3.77 1.52 20.10
N GLU A 128 -2.73 0.89 19.55
CA GLU A 128 -1.59 1.58 18.92
C GLU A 128 -2.03 2.39 17.69
N TYR A 129 -3.06 1.90 16.99
CA TYR A 129 -3.61 2.58 15.83
C TYR A 129 -4.94 3.29 16.10
N GLN A 130 -5.39 3.43 17.36
CA GLN A 130 -6.76 3.88 17.69
C GLN A 130 -7.17 5.22 17.06
N ASP A 131 -6.20 6.10 16.78
CA ASP A 131 -6.43 7.41 16.17
C ASP A 131 -6.42 7.38 14.62
N HIS A 132 -6.03 6.25 14.03
CA HIS A 132 -6.01 6.02 12.59
C HIS A 132 -7.29 5.28 12.18
N THR A 133 -8.19 5.96 11.47
CA THR A 133 -9.41 5.34 10.94
C THR A 133 -9.18 4.60 9.63
N VAL A 134 -8.01 4.79 9.00
CA VAL A 134 -7.69 4.24 7.69
C VAL A 134 -6.34 3.53 7.80
N ILE A 135 -6.30 2.25 7.40
CA ILE A 135 -5.04 1.50 7.23
C ILE A 135 -4.73 1.42 5.73
N PRO A 136 -3.80 2.24 5.24
CA PRO A 136 -3.37 2.18 3.87
C PRO A 136 -2.34 1.05 3.69
N VAL A 137 -2.47 0.31 2.61
CA VAL A 137 -1.58 -0.78 2.22
C VAL A 137 -0.93 -0.41 0.89
N GLN A 138 0.37 -0.62 0.77
CA GLN A 138 1.11 -0.54 -0.49
C GLN A 138 1.59 -1.93 -0.85
N VAL A 139 1.26 -2.41 -2.06
CA VAL A 139 1.63 -3.73 -2.56
C VAL A 139 2.37 -3.58 -3.88
N LEU A 140 3.47 -4.31 -4.03
CA LEU A 140 4.12 -4.54 -5.31
C LEU A 140 3.63 -5.87 -5.86
N SER A 141 2.88 -5.82 -6.96
CA SER A 141 2.37 -7.01 -7.64
C SER A 141 3.26 -7.30 -8.83
N PHE A 142 3.85 -8.50 -8.89
CA PHE A 142 4.63 -8.99 -10.02
C PHE A 142 3.83 -10.08 -10.73
N MET A 143 3.63 -9.90 -12.03
CA MET A 143 2.82 -10.78 -12.86
C MET A 143 3.72 -11.62 -13.77
N GLY A 144 3.11 -12.63 -14.42
CA GLY A 144 3.73 -13.29 -15.56
C GLY A 144 4.19 -12.27 -16.62
N ASP A 145 5.12 -12.68 -17.47
CA ASP A 145 5.61 -11.87 -18.61
C ASP A 145 6.46 -10.63 -18.25
N LYS A 146 7.12 -10.67 -17.09
CA LYS A 146 8.07 -9.63 -16.63
C LYS A 146 7.38 -8.26 -16.52
N GLN A 147 6.21 -8.24 -15.90
CA GLN A 147 5.47 -7.02 -15.61
C GLN A 147 5.25 -6.85 -14.11
N ALA A 148 5.16 -5.59 -13.68
CA ALA A 148 4.79 -5.28 -12.30
C ALA A 148 3.77 -4.14 -12.24
N GLN A 149 3.14 -3.99 -11.08
CA GLN A 149 2.24 -2.90 -10.80
C GLN A 149 2.32 -2.52 -9.32
N LEU A 150 2.30 -1.22 -9.05
CA LEU A 150 2.14 -0.69 -7.71
C LEU A 150 0.64 -0.58 -7.42
N LEU A 151 0.21 -1.17 -6.31
CA LEU A 151 -1.13 -1.04 -5.76
C LEU A 151 -1.07 -0.27 -4.45
N GLN A 152 -1.99 0.68 -4.28
CA GLN A 152 -2.24 1.33 -2.99
C GLN A 152 -3.71 1.16 -2.65
N ALA A 153 -4.00 0.61 -1.49
CA ALA A 153 -5.36 0.33 -1.07
C ALA A 153 -5.64 0.92 0.30
N TYR A 154 -6.87 1.34 0.55
CA TYR A 154 -7.33 1.72 1.87
C TYR A 154 -8.85 1.55 1.99
N PHE A 155 -9.33 1.38 3.22
CA PHE A 155 -10.76 1.33 3.49
C PHE A 155 -11.30 2.74 3.78
N GLY A 156 -12.25 3.18 2.96
CA GLY A 156 -12.91 4.47 3.10
C GLY A 156 -14.40 4.34 3.40
N ASP A 157 -15.11 5.47 3.47
CA ASP A 157 -16.55 5.49 3.82
C ASP A 157 -17.44 4.73 2.82
N LYS A 158 -16.94 4.50 1.59
CA LYS A 158 -17.63 3.83 0.50
C LYS A 158 -17.17 2.37 0.28
N GLY A 159 -16.27 1.85 1.12
CA GLY A 159 -15.69 0.52 0.99
C GLY A 159 -14.20 0.53 0.66
N LEU A 160 -13.73 -0.56 0.05
CA LEU A 160 -12.32 -0.75 -0.29
C LEU A 160 -11.95 0.03 -1.56
N ILE A 161 -11.04 1.00 -1.42
CA ILE A 161 -10.54 1.80 -2.53
C ILE A 161 -9.15 1.27 -2.90
N ILE A 162 -8.95 0.94 -4.17
CA ILE A 162 -7.68 0.46 -4.71
C ILE A 162 -7.24 1.40 -5.83
N TYR A 163 -6.02 1.91 -5.74
CA TYR A 163 -5.32 2.63 -6.79
C TYR A 163 -4.26 1.73 -7.41
N LYS A 164 -4.21 1.70 -8.74
CA LYS A 164 -3.24 0.89 -9.48
C LYS A 164 -2.43 1.75 -10.45
N SER A 165 -1.11 1.59 -10.46
CA SER A 165 -0.25 2.23 -11.48
C SER A 165 -0.55 1.71 -12.87
N HIS A 166 0.09 2.28 -13.90
CA HIS A 166 0.21 1.58 -15.16
C HIS A 166 1.05 0.30 -14.99
N LEU A 167 0.97 -0.62 -15.95
CA LEU A 167 1.82 -1.80 -15.97
C LEU A 167 3.26 -1.39 -16.28
N LEU A 168 4.16 -1.70 -15.35
CA LEU A 168 5.60 -1.55 -15.48
C LEU A 168 6.15 -2.74 -16.26
N SER A 169 7.16 -2.51 -17.09
CA SER A 169 7.73 -3.53 -17.97
C SER A 169 9.20 -3.77 -17.66
N PHE A 170 9.58 -5.04 -17.60
CA PHE A 170 10.95 -5.51 -17.44
C PHE A 170 11.39 -6.38 -18.62
N GLN A 171 10.76 -6.18 -19.79
CA GLN A 171 11.07 -6.97 -20.99
C GLN A 171 12.38 -6.56 -21.66
N ASP A 172 12.70 -5.27 -21.65
CA ASP A 172 13.96 -4.72 -22.15
C ASP A 172 14.67 -3.86 -21.08
N PRO A 173 15.98 -3.63 -21.21
CA PRO A 173 16.77 -2.94 -20.18
C PRO A 173 16.32 -1.50 -19.89
N GLU A 174 15.92 -0.72 -20.90
CA GLU A 174 15.55 0.68 -20.71
C GLU A 174 14.21 0.81 -19.97
N ALA A 175 13.24 -0.03 -20.34
CA ALA A 175 11.97 -0.12 -19.63
C ALA A 175 12.14 -0.63 -18.19
N ALA A 176 13.04 -1.61 -17.99
CA ALA A 176 13.33 -2.16 -16.67
C ALA A 176 13.97 -1.11 -15.75
N GLU A 177 14.90 -0.30 -16.25
CA GLU A 177 15.54 0.77 -15.48
C GLU A 177 14.52 1.80 -14.98
N LYS A 178 13.66 2.31 -15.87
CA LYS A 178 12.59 3.25 -15.51
C LYS A 178 11.59 2.64 -14.53
N SER A 179 11.24 1.37 -14.74
CA SER A 179 10.34 0.62 -13.86
C SER A 179 10.93 0.44 -12.47
N MET A 180 12.22 0.09 -12.38
CA MET A 180 12.93 -0.04 -11.12
C MET A 180 13.04 1.30 -10.39
N GLU A 181 13.42 2.37 -11.08
CA GLU A 181 13.49 3.70 -10.48
C GLU A 181 12.13 4.11 -9.89
N PHE A 182 11.04 3.89 -10.62
CA PHE A 182 9.69 4.15 -10.14
C PHE A 182 9.37 3.34 -8.87
N LEU A 183 9.61 2.02 -8.89
CA LEU A 183 9.34 1.16 -7.73
C LEU A 183 10.16 1.56 -6.51
N LEU A 184 11.45 1.84 -6.68
CA LEU A 184 12.35 2.23 -5.60
C LEU A 184 11.93 3.54 -4.94
N GLN A 185 11.45 4.51 -5.71
CA GLN A 185 10.90 5.75 -5.15
C GLN A 185 9.75 5.47 -4.17
N PHE A 186 8.88 4.50 -4.47
CA PHE A 186 7.78 4.12 -3.57
C PHE A 186 8.21 3.21 -2.43
N MET A 187 9.21 2.34 -2.62
CA MET A 187 9.75 1.48 -1.57
C MET A 187 10.52 2.28 -0.51
N ALA A 188 11.33 3.24 -0.93
CA ALA A 188 12.04 4.17 -0.06
C ALA A 188 11.17 5.37 0.37
N GLY A 189 9.90 5.38 -0.04
CA GLY A 189 8.95 6.43 0.28
C GLY A 189 8.61 6.47 1.77
N LYS A 190 7.94 7.55 2.19
CA LYS A 190 7.51 7.75 3.58
C LYS A 190 6.00 7.75 3.72
N LEU A 191 5.53 7.35 4.89
CA LEU A 191 4.14 7.54 5.29
C LEU A 191 3.84 9.03 5.45
N VAL A 192 2.70 9.46 4.93
CA VAL A 192 2.25 10.86 4.96
C VAL A 192 0.77 10.97 5.34
N GLY A 193 0.28 12.19 5.54
CA GLY A 193 -1.13 12.41 5.83
C GLY A 193 -1.51 11.95 7.23
N SER A 194 -2.68 11.30 7.36
CA SER A 194 -3.16 10.77 8.63
C SER A 194 -2.44 9.52 9.09
N THR A 195 -1.56 8.93 8.27
CA THR A 195 -0.75 7.75 8.63
C THR A 195 0.71 8.09 8.84
N ALA A 196 1.07 9.38 8.82
CA ALA A 196 2.40 9.81 9.23
C ALA A 196 2.62 9.45 10.71
N VAL A 197 3.62 8.62 10.99
CA VAL A 197 4.04 8.32 12.37
C VAL A 197 4.70 9.57 12.93
N THR A 198 4.09 10.20 13.94
CA THR A 198 4.56 11.50 14.46
C THR A 198 5.77 11.42 15.40
N ASN A 199 6.32 10.24 15.69
CA ASN A 199 7.51 10.11 16.54
C ASN A 199 8.47 9.06 15.97
N PHE A 200 9.50 9.50 15.24
CA PHE A 200 10.74 8.74 15.19
C PHE A 200 11.61 9.24 16.35
N TYR A 201 11.73 8.43 17.40
CA TYR A 201 12.90 8.52 18.26
C TYR A 201 14.03 7.84 17.50
N PHE A 202 14.90 8.64 16.89
CA PHE A 202 16.25 8.21 16.54
C PHE A 202 17.11 8.18 17.80
#